data_AF-A0A371CN35-F1
#
_entry.id   AF-A0A371CN35-F1
#
_cell.length_a   1.000
_cell.length_b   1.000
_cell.length_c   1.000
_cell.angle_alpha   90.00
_cell.angle_beta   90.00
_cell.angle_gamma   90.00
#
_symmetry.space_group_name_H-M   'P 1'
#
loop_
_entity.id
_entity.type
_entity.pdbx_description
1 polymer ?
#
loop_
_entity_poly.entity_id
_entity_poly.type
_entity_poly.pdbx_seq_one_letter_code
_entity_poly.pdbx_strand_id
1 'polypeptide(L)'
;WDSVNNRYVLIRPWLLFLPGDNPMQAELCSHIGLKGNFFCRCCHAGGDKKFKSSNDGYSSMMAVGTARTPKATREAILNHLTMATRAAAEKPLKEAITTSGVKDSFAMPIINRLLTKGKLLRKATAARKGLSPEDVNAQLYADLMRKKDVTVMNPLLSMSGFDVHKDTPVEPLHTHLLGVVKYFWAQTVWVLEKSGHFDEFQAR
;
A
#
# COMPACT_ATOMS: atom_id res chain seq x y z
N TRP A 1 -24.27 20.14 23.56
CA TRP A 1 -24.92 20.60 24.79
C TRP A 1 -25.70 19.42 25.34
N ASP A 2 -25.45 19.00 26.57
CA ASP A 2 -26.23 17.96 27.24
C ASP A 2 -27.52 18.61 27.76
N SER A 3 -28.67 18.21 27.19
CA SER A 3 -29.98 18.77 27.51
C SER A 3 -30.54 18.32 28.86
N VAL A 4 -30.03 17.23 29.43
CA VAL A 4 -30.46 16.74 30.75
C VAL A 4 -29.71 17.48 31.85
N ASN A 5 -28.39 17.64 31.68
CA ASN A 5 -27.52 18.26 32.69
C ASN A 5 -27.26 19.76 32.45
N ASN A 6 -27.85 20.35 31.40
CA ASN A 6 -27.70 21.77 31.01
C ASN A 6 -26.24 22.26 31.04
N ARG A 7 -25.34 21.50 30.42
CA ARG A 7 -23.91 21.82 30.37
C ARG A 7 -23.26 21.52 29.03
N TYR A 8 -22.16 22.21 28.74
CA TYR A 8 -21.29 21.84 27.64
C TYR A 8 -20.64 20.48 27.92
N VAL A 9 -20.60 19.65 26.89
CA VAL A 9 -19.94 18.34 26.92
C VAL A 9 -18.85 18.32 25.87
N LEU A 10 -17.71 17.74 26.23
CA LEU A 10 -16.64 17.44 25.30
C LEU A 10 -16.93 16.08 24.65
N ILE A 11 -17.17 16.08 23.34
CA ILE A 11 -17.26 14.85 22.56
C ILE A 11 -15.87 14.57 21.98
N ARG A 12 -15.28 13.43 22.34
CA ARG A 12 -14.03 12.94 21.76
C ARG A 12 -14.32 11.68 20.93
N PRO A 13 -14.56 11.81 19.62
CA PRO A 13 -14.77 10.65 18.77
C PRO A 13 -13.48 9.84 18.65
N TRP A 14 -13.61 8.52 18.67
CA TRP A 14 -12.53 7.57 18.39
C TRP A 14 -12.91 6.78 17.15
N LEU A 15 -11.96 6.58 16.23
CA LEU A 15 -12.17 5.68 15.11
C LEU A 15 -12.08 4.23 15.63
N LEU A 16 -13.19 3.50 15.54
CA LEU A 16 -13.25 2.08 15.91
C LEU A 16 -12.75 1.19 14.77
N PHE A 17 -13.25 1.40 13.55
CA PHE A 17 -12.79 0.74 12.34
C PHE A 17 -13.15 1.60 11.11
N LEU A 18 -12.49 1.34 9.98
CA LEU A 18 -12.81 1.96 8.70
C LEU A 18 -13.46 0.95 7.76
N PRO A 19 -14.80 1.00 7.56
CA PRO A 19 -15.45 0.17 6.56
C PRO A 19 -15.04 0.65 5.17
N GLY A 20 -14.69 -0.30 4.30
CA GLY A 20 -14.31 0.01 2.94
C GLY A 20 -14.15 -1.22 2.09
N ASP A 21 -14.21 -1.04 0.78
CA ASP A 21 -13.82 -2.10 -0.14
C ASP A 21 -12.30 -2.35 -0.07
N ASN A 22 -11.85 -3.46 -0.66
CA ASN A 22 -10.43 -3.83 -0.60
C ASN A 22 -9.48 -2.75 -1.19
N PRO A 23 -9.80 -2.11 -2.33
CA PRO A 23 -9.01 -0.98 -2.83
C PRO A 23 -8.89 0.18 -1.85
N MET A 24 -10.00 0.64 -1.26
CA MET A 24 -9.97 1.73 -0.30
C MET A 24 -9.18 1.34 0.96
N GLN A 25 -9.31 0.10 1.43
CA GLN A 25 -8.54 -0.37 2.59
C GLN A 25 -7.05 -0.47 2.31
N ALA A 26 -6.65 -0.89 1.10
CA ALA A 26 -5.25 -0.88 0.69
C ALA A 26 -4.68 0.55 0.68
N GLU A 27 -5.43 1.50 0.15
CA GLU A 27 -5.07 2.92 0.14
C GLU A 27 -4.93 3.47 1.58
N LEU A 28 -5.91 3.20 2.44
CA LEU A 28 -5.94 3.66 3.83
C LEU A 28 -4.76 3.14 4.66
N CYS A 29 -4.19 1.98 4.33
CA CYS A 29 -3.02 1.42 5.02
C CYS A 29 -1.69 1.65 4.27
N SER A 30 -1.69 2.54 3.26
CA SER A 30 -0.51 2.84 2.44
C SER A 30 0.08 1.61 1.74
N HIS A 31 -0.78 0.66 1.36
CA HIS A 31 -0.40 -0.57 0.65
C HIS A 31 -0.43 -0.36 -0.86
N ILE A 32 0.52 -0.98 -1.57
CA ILE A 32 0.67 -0.82 -3.04
C ILE A 32 -0.44 -1.51 -3.85
N GLY A 33 -1.26 -2.35 -3.22
CA GLY A 33 -2.23 -3.23 -3.87
C GLY A 33 -1.59 -4.46 -4.50
N LEU A 34 -2.27 -5.04 -5.50
CA LEU A 34 -1.89 -6.33 -6.12
C LEU A 34 -0.57 -6.30 -6.90
N LYS A 35 0.00 -5.12 -7.16
CA LYS A 35 1.26 -4.96 -7.90
C LYS A 35 2.52 -5.18 -7.04
N GLY A 36 2.37 -5.35 -5.72
CA GLY A 36 3.48 -5.62 -4.81
C GLY A 36 3.91 -7.09 -4.80
N ASN A 37 5.14 -7.34 -4.33
CA ASN A 37 5.58 -8.70 -4.02
C ASN A 37 4.73 -9.28 -2.88
N PHE A 38 4.46 -8.47 -1.85
CA PHE A 38 3.61 -8.81 -0.71
C PHE A 38 2.23 -8.16 -0.84
N PHE A 39 1.31 -8.88 -1.48
CA PHE A 39 -0.01 -8.37 -1.90
C PHE A 39 -1.03 -8.26 -0.76
N CYS A 40 -0.77 -8.86 0.40
CA CYS A 40 -1.66 -8.73 1.55
C CYS A 40 -1.41 -7.41 2.29
N ARG A 41 -2.50 -6.69 2.61
CA ARG A 41 -2.47 -5.46 3.41
C ARG A 41 -2.37 -5.69 4.91
N CYS A 42 -2.72 -6.89 5.39
CA CYS A 42 -2.64 -7.26 6.82
C CYS A 42 -1.30 -7.91 7.19
N CYS A 43 -0.64 -8.59 6.25
CA CYS A 43 0.57 -9.36 6.52
C CYS A 43 1.55 -9.35 5.33
N HIS A 44 2.71 -9.98 5.50
CA HIS A 44 3.74 -10.13 4.50
C HIS A 44 3.62 -11.44 3.71
N ALA A 45 2.40 -11.96 3.53
CA ALA A 45 2.17 -13.06 2.59
C ALA A 45 2.49 -12.58 1.15
N GLY A 46 3.25 -13.40 0.42
CA GLY A 46 3.64 -13.13 -0.95
C GLY A 46 5.10 -13.50 -1.24
N GLY A 47 5.73 -12.71 -2.10
CA GLY A 47 7.04 -12.96 -2.68
C GLY A 47 7.09 -12.46 -4.12
N ASP A 48 8.23 -12.59 -4.77
CA ASP A 48 8.30 -12.29 -6.20
C ASP A 48 7.40 -13.24 -7.01
N LYS A 49 7.19 -12.91 -8.29
CA LYS A 49 6.32 -13.73 -9.15
C LYS A 49 6.82 -15.18 -9.27
N LYS A 50 8.15 -15.37 -9.32
CA LYS A 50 8.76 -16.69 -9.49
C LYS A 50 8.49 -17.59 -8.27
N PHE A 51 8.67 -17.05 -7.07
CA PHE A 51 8.39 -17.72 -5.82
C PHE A 51 6.91 -18.05 -5.68
N LYS A 52 6.02 -17.09 -5.92
CA LYS A 52 4.56 -17.33 -5.81
C LYS A 52 4.04 -18.40 -6.77
N SER A 53 4.75 -18.65 -7.87
CA SER A 53 4.43 -19.72 -8.83
C SER A 53 5.12 -21.05 -8.55
N SER A 54 5.95 -21.16 -7.50
CA SER A 54 6.52 -22.44 -7.06
C SER A 54 5.58 -23.16 -6.09
N ASN A 55 5.79 -24.48 -5.90
CA ASN A 55 5.02 -25.26 -4.92
C ASN A 55 5.17 -24.71 -3.49
N ASP A 56 6.40 -24.32 -3.12
CA ASP A 56 6.68 -23.77 -1.78
C ASP A 56 6.00 -22.42 -1.59
N GLY A 57 6.11 -21.53 -2.58
CA GLY A 57 5.47 -20.21 -2.50
C GLY A 57 3.95 -20.32 -2.52
N TYR A 58 3.39 -21.21 -3.34
CA TYR A 58 1.95 -21.50 -3.34
C TYR A 58 1.47 -21.99 -1.98
N SER A 59 2.17 -22.99 -1.41
CA SER A 59 1.84 -23.56 -0.10
C SER A 59 1.97 -22.52 1.02
N SER A 60 2.97 -21.64 0.95
CA SER A 60 3.16 -20.57 1.94
C SER A 60 2.00 -19.57 2.01
N MET A 61 1.25 -19.38 0.91
CA MET A 61 0.08 -18.49 0.87
C MET A 61 -1.12 -19.05 1.64
N MET A 62 -1.11 -20.36 1.95
CA MET A 62 -2.14 -21.01 2.78
C MET A 62 -1.84 -20.90 4.28
N ALA A 63 -0.69 -20.36 4.65
CA ALA A 63 -0.29 -20.13 6.04
C ALA A 63 -0.45 -18.66 6.43
N VAL A 64 -0.54 -18.42 7.75
CA VAL A 64 -0.58 -17.06 8.29
C VAL A 64 0.77 -16.39 8.09
N GLY A 65 0.79 -15.30 7.32
CA GLY A 65 2.00 -14.48 7.13
C GLY A 65 2.29 -13.56 8.32
N THR A 66 3.53 -13.05 8.38
CA THR A 66 3.95 -12.07 9.40
C THR A 66 3.12 -10.80 9.31
N ALA A 67 2.43 -10.42 10.39
CA ALA A 67 1.58 -9.24 10.43
C ALA A 67 2.34 -7.95 10.07
N ARG A 68 1.69 -7.06 9.32
CA ARG A 68 2.15 -5.69 9.11
C ARG A 68 1.86 -4.85 10.35
N THR A 69 2.66 -3.82 10.56
CA THR A 69 2.45 -2.88 11.68
C THR A 69 2.52 -1.45 11.14
N PRO A 70 1.76 -0.51 11.71
CA PRO A 70 1.85 0.90 11.31
C PRO A 70 3.28 1.44 11.43
N LYS A 71 4.03 0.99 12.44
CA LYS A 71 5.45 1.33 12.64
C LYS A 71 6.31 0.91 11.44
N ALA A 72 6.27 -0.35 11.02
CA ALA A 72 7.05 -0.84 9.89
C ALA A 72 6.66 -0.12 8.57
N THR A 73 5.38 0.16 8.38
CA THR A 73 4.90 0.92 7.22
C THR A 73 5.44 2.35 7.23
N ARG A 74 5.47 3.03 8.39
CA ARG A 74 6.09 4.37 8.52
C ARG A 74 7.57 4.35 8.21
N GLU A 75 8.31 3.38 8.73
CA GLU A 75 9.74 3.22 8.46
C GLU A 75 10.00 3.02 6.96
N ALA A 76 9.20 2.19 6.28
CA ALA A 76 9.28 2.05 4.82
C ALA A 76 9.01 3.39 4.08
N ILE A 77 8.01 4.17 4.49
CA ILE A 77 7.71 5.48 3.88
C ILE A 77 8.84 6.48 4.10
N LEU A 78 9.43 6.53 5.30
CA LEU A 78 10.58 7.38 5.61
C LEU A 78 11.81 6.99 4.78
N ASN A 79 12.03 5.69 4.59
CA ASN A 79 13.06 5.17 3.70
C ASN A 79 12.79 5.60 2.25
N HIS A 80 11.56 5.49 1.76
CA HIS A 80 11.18 5.94 0.41
C HIS A 80 11.42 7.45 0.20
N LEU A 81 11.05 8.29 1.18
CA LEU A 81 11.30 9.73 1.16
C LEU A 81 12.80 10.04 1.10
N THR A 82 13.59 9.35 1.92
CA THR A 82 15.06 9.51 1.95
C THR A 82 15.71 9.01 0.66
N MET A 83 15.25 7.89 0.11
CA MET A 83 15.71 7.39 -1.19
C MET A 83 15.41 8.38 -2.31
N ALA A 84 14.26 9.05 -2.29
CA ALA A 84 13.88 10.05 -3.29
C ALA A 84 14.81 11.28 -3.30
N THR A 85 15.62 11.50 -2.26
CA THR A 85 16.64 12.55 -2.25
C THR A 85 17.95 12.13 -2.91
N ARG A 86 18.07 10.90 -3.41
CA ARG A 86 19.27 10.41 -4.11
C ARG A 86 19.17 10.64 -5.63
N ALA A 87 20.29 10.98 -6.25
CA ALA A 87 20.44 11.04 -7.70
C ALA A 87 20.07 9.67 -8.32
N ALA A 88 19.36 9.70 -9.45
CA ALA A 88 18.91 8.49 -10.16
C ALA A 88 17.99 7.53 -9.38
N ALA A 89 17.31 8.00 -8.32
CA ALA A 89 16.55 7.14 -7.42
C ALA A 89 15.27 6.50 -7.99
N GLU A 90 14.79 6.87 -9.18
CA GLU A 90 13.47 6.42 -9.65
C GLU A 90 13.33 4.90 -9.76
N LYS A 91 14.32 4.21 -10.35
CA LYS A 91 14.27 2.74 -10.50
C LYS A 91 14.43 2.04 -9.14
N PRO A 92 15.47 2.34 -8.32
CA PRO A 92 15.60 1.76 -6.98
C PRO A 92 14.36 1.99 -6.10
N LEU A 93 13.71 3.15 -6.22
CA LEU A 93 12.53 3.46 -5.44
C LEU A 93 11.32 2.62 -5.85
N LYS A 94 11.08 2.44 -7.16
CA LYS A 94 10.01 1.56 -7.66
C LYS A 94 10.21 0.12 -7.17
N GLU A 95 11.46 -0.34 -7.17
CA GLU A 95 11.84 -1.66 -6.63
C GLU A 95 11.59 -1.75 -5.12
N ALA A 96 11.97 -0.73 -4.35
CA ALA A 96 11.74 -0.69 -2.90
C ALA A 96 10.25 -0.66 -2.53
N ILE A 97 9.43 0.12 -3.25
CA ILE A 97 7.97 0.16 -3.08
C ILE A 97 7.36 -1.21 -3.39
N THR A 98 7.78 -1.84 -4.49
CA THR A 98 7.29 -3.18 -4.89
C THR A 98 7.69 -4.25 -3.89
N THR A 99 8.94 -4.19 -3.41
CA THR A 99 9.52 -5.16 -2.48
C THR A 99 8.92 -5.04 -1.08
N SER A 100 8.73 -3.83 -0.55
CA SER A 100 8.09 -3.61 0.75
C SER A 100 6.57 -3.83 0.71
N GLY A 101 5.96 -3.64 -0.47
CA GLY A 101 4.51 -3.58 -0.63
C GLY A 101 3.88 -2.28 -0.11
N VAL A 102 4.69 -1.26 0.18
CA VAL A 102 4.24 0.01 0.76
C VAL A 102 4.29 1.12 -0.27
N LYS A 103 3.15 1.77 -0.50
CA LYS A 103 3.01 2.94 -1.37
C LYS A 103 2.04 3.93 -0.73
N ASP A 104 2.60 5.01 -0.23
CA ASP A 104 1.84 6.02 0.51
C ASP A 104 1.42 7.19 -0.37
N SER A 105 0.12 7.37 -0.58
CA SER A 105 -0.41 8.41 -1.46
C SER A 105 -0.16 9.83 -0.98
N PHE A 106 0.03 10.04 0.33
CA PHE A 106 0.41 11.35 0.88
C PHE A 106 1.89 11.68 0.58
N ALA A 107 2.78 10.69 0.66
CA ALA A 107 4.20 10.87 0.38
C ALA A 107 4.51 10.92 -1.13
N MET A 108 3.74 10.22 -1.97
CA MET A 108 4.00 10.10 -3.41
C MET A 108 4.11 11.45 -4.14
N PRO A 109 3.27 12.48 -3.90
CA PRO A 109 3.44 13.80 -4.50
C PRO A 109 4.80 14.44 -4.20
N ILE A 110 5.29 14.30 -2.96
CA ILE A 110 6.59 14.84 -2.55
C ILE A 110 7.71 14.06 -3.22
N ILE A 111 7.63 12.73 -3.18
CA ILE A 111 8.57 11.81 -3.85
C ILE A 111 8.67 12.15 -5.34
N ASN A 112 7.56 12.25 -6.05
CA ASN A 112 7.53 12.52 -7.49
C ASN A 112 8.13 13.89 -7.83
N ARG A 113 7.89 14.90 -6.98
CA ARG A 113 8.49 16.23 -7.10
C ARG A 113 10.01 16.17 -6.94
N LEU A 114 10.51 15.45 -5.94
CA LEU A 114 11.95 15.26 -5.71
C LEU A 114 12.61 14.52 -6.88
N LEU A 115 12.00 13.45 -7.38
CA LEU A 115 12.50 12.71 -8.55
C LEU A 115 12.57 13.59 -9.79
N THR A 116 11.52 14.38 -10.05
CA THR A 116 11.48 15.31 -11.19
C THR A 116 12.56 16.39 -11.05
N LYS A 117 12.69 17.00 -9.87
CA LYS A 117 13.74 17.98 -9.60
C LYS A 117 15.14 17.38 -9.76
N GLY A 118 15.36 16.17 -9.27
CA GLY A 118 16.64 15.45 -9.40
C GLY A 118 17.00 15.11 -10.85
N LYS A 119 16.02 14.83 -11.72
CA LYS A 119 16.26 14.70 -13.18
C LYS A 119 16.67 16.03 -13.79
N LEU A 120 15.98 17.11 -13.45
CA LEU A 120 16.28 18.45 -13.96
C LEU A 120 17.68 18.92 -13.55
N LEU A 121 18.05 18.79 -12.27
CA LEU A 121 19.36 19.24 -11.78
C LEU A 121 20.54 18.53 -12.46
N ARG A 122 20.40 17.23 -12.75
CA ARG A 122 21.42 16.43 -13.45
C ARG A 122 21.52 16.74 -14.95
N LYS A 123 20.41 17.18 -15.57
CA LYS A 123 20.40 17.50 -17.00
C LYS A 123 21.20 18.78 -17.25
N ALA A 124 22.21 18.69 -18.12
CA ALA A 124 22.89 19.86 -18.65
C ALA A 124 21.96 20.66 -19.57
N THR A 125 22.12 21.97 -19.58
CA THR A 125 21.36 22.91 -20.43
C THR A 125 22.34 23.86 -21.11
N ALA A 126 21.88 24.63 -22.10
CA ALA A 126 22.72 25.62 -22.77
C ALA A 126 23.32 26.66 -21.79
N ALA A 127 22.63 26.96 -20.69
CA ALA A 127 23.04 27.96 -19.70
C ALA A 127 23.81 27.40 -18.49
N ARG A 128 23.73 26.09 -18.22
CA ARG A 128 24.41 25.47 -17.07
C ARG A 128 24.80 24.03 -17.30
N LYS A 129 25.94 23.63 -16.73
CA LYS A 129 26.31 22.22 -16.59
C LYS A 129 25.35 21.50 -15.64
N GLY A 130 25.20 20.19 -15.85
CA GLY A 130 24.51 19.33 -14.90
C GLY A 130 25.27 19.30 -13.58
N LEU A 131 24.54 19.23 -12.46
CA LEU A 131 25.15 19.16 -11.14
C LEU A 131 25.74 17.76 -10.89
N SER A 132 26.75 17.70 -10.01
CA SER A 132 27.27 16.42 -9.50
C SER A 132 26.18 15.65 -8.74
N PRO A 133 26.26 14.31 -8.67
CA PRO A 133 25.34 13.52 -7.84
C PRO A 133 25.29 14.00 -6.39
N GLU A 134 26.41 14.40 -5.82
CA GLU A 134 26.56 14.86 -4.44
C GLU A 134 25.78 16.16 -4.21
N ASP A 135 25.94 17.15 -5.11
CA ASP A 135 25.22 18.42 -5.02
C ASP A 135 23.71 18.25 -5.21
N VAL A 136 23.32 17.35 -6.13
CA VAL A 136 21.91 17.00 -6.32
C VAL A 136 21.35 16.39 -5.04
N ASN A 137 22.06 15.46 -4.42
CA ASN A 137 21.63 14.81 -3.19
C ASN A 137 21.43 15.84 -2.06
N ALA A 138 22.40 16.73 -1.87
CA ALA A 138 22.35 17.77 -0.86
C ALA A 138 21.15 18.72 -1.06
N GLN A 139 20.92 19.17 -2.30
CA GLN A 139 19.79 20.05 -2.61
C GLN A 139 18.43 19.35 -2.42
N LEU A 140 18.29 18.09 -2.85
CA LEU A 140 17.05 17.35 -2.68
C LEU A 140 16.76 17.04 -1.21
N TYR A 141 17.79 16.73 -0.43
CA TYR A 141 17.66 16.52 1.01
C TYR A 141 17.23 17.80 1.72
N ALA A 142 17.87 18.94 1.41
CA ALA A 142 17.47 20.24 1.95
C ALA A 142 16.00 20.57 1.61
N ASP A 143 15.56 20.28 0.38
CA ASP A 143 14.16 20.46 -0.03
C ASP A 143 13.17 19.59 0.76
N LEU A 144 13.55 18.37 1.10
CA LEU A 144 12.75 17.48 1.95
C LEU A 144 12.70 18.01 3.39
N MET A 145 13.83 18.45 3.94
CA MET A 145 13.92 18.98 5.31
C MET A 145 13.11 20.25 5.51
N ARG A 146 12.92 21.09 4.48
CA ARG A 146 12.00 22.24 4.54
C ARG A 146 10.54 21.86 4.79
N LYS A 147 10.18 20.58 4.61
CA LYS A 147 8.83 20.05 4.84
C LYS A 147 8.70 19.24 6.13
N LYS A 148 9.71 19.26 7.01
CA LYS A 148 9.72 18.44 8.25
C LYS A 148 8.51 18.68 9.16
N ASP A 149 7.98 19.91 9.16
CA ASP A 149 6.88 20.33 10.04
C ASP A 149 5.49 20.11 9.41
N VAL A 150 5.44 19.56 8.19
CA VAL A 150 4.19 19.25 7.48
C VAL A 150 3.96 17.74 7.51
N THR A 151 2.70 17.31 7.63
CA THR A 151 2.33 15.90 7.48
C THR A 151 2.66 15.42 6.06
N VAL A 152 3.71 14.61 5.92
CA VAL A 152 4.21 14.08 4.64
C VAL A 152 3.81 12.63 4.36
N MET A 153 3.12 11.98 5.30
CA MET A 153 2.72 10.57 5.22
C MET A 153 1.29 10.40 5.73
N ASN A 154 0.68 9.26 5.41
CA ASN A 154 -0.66 8.92 5.89
C ASN A 154 -0.79 9.05 7.43
N PRO A 155 -1.69 9.92 7.92
CA PRO A 155 -1.85 10.17 9.36
C PRO A 155 -2.39 8.97 10.13
N LEU A 156 -3.12 8.05 9.48
CA LEU A 156 -3.68 6.86 10.12
C LEU A 156 -2.59 5.94 10.71
N LEU A 157 -1.37 6.02 10.18
CA LEU A 157 -0.24 5.23 10.66
C LEU A 157 0.29 5.68 12.04
N SER A 158 -0.10 6.87 12.50
CA SER A 158 0.33 7.44 13.78
C SER A 158 -0.83 7.67 14.76
N MET A 159 -2.04 7.22 14.39
CA MET A 159 -3.23 7.41 15.22
C MET A 159 -3.20 6.49 16.44
N SER A 160 -3.37 7.07 17.63
CA SER A 160 -3.44 6.29 18.87
C SER A 160 -4.77 5.54 18.97
N GLY A 161 -4.73 4.27 19.36
CA GLY A 161 -5.92 3.43 19.53
C GLY A 161 -6.51 2.88 18.23
N PHE A 162 -5.84 3.06 17.09
CA PHE A 162 -6.26 2.56 15.79
C PHE A 162 -5.07 1.95 15.03
N ASP A 163 -5.19 0.70 14.59
CA ASP A 163 -4.21 0.00 13.76
C ASP A 163 -4.81 -0.23 12.37
N VAL A 164 -4.35 0.54 11.40
CA VAL A 164 -4.90 0.51 10.02
C VAL A 164 -4.74 -0.84 9.31
N HIS A 165 -3.84 -1.72 9.78
CA HIS A 165 -3.68 -3.07 9.23
C HIS A 165 -4.62 -4.10 9.87
N LYS A 166 -5.22 -3.79 11.02
CA LYS A 166 -6.13 -4.67 11.78
C LYS A 166 -7.57 -4.16 11.79
N ASP A 167 -7.77 -2.86 11.97
CA ASP A 167 -9.06 -2.20 12.17
C ASP A 167 -9.70 -1.77 10.81
N THR A 168 -9.38 -2.52 9.76
CA THR A 168 -9.95 -2.43 8.41
C THR A 168 -10.55 -3.80 8.05
N PRO A 169 -11.77 -4.10 8.53
CA PRO A 169 -12.37 -5.43 8.40
C PRO A 169 -12.51 -5.83 6.93
N VAL A 170 -12.12 -7.04 6.58
CA VAL A 170 -12.19 -7.54 5.19
C VAL A 170 -13.60 -7.39 4.64
N GLU A 171 -13.70 -6.88 3.42
CA GLU A 171 -14.97 -6.77 2.71
C GLU A 171 -15.31 -8.14 2.08
N PRO A 172 -16.39 -8.83 2.50
CA PRO A 172 -16.65 -10.20 2.09
C PRO A 172 -17.09 -10.35 0.63
N LEU A 173 -17.74 -9.33 0.07
CA LEU A 173 -18.31 -9.41 -1.26
C LEU A 173 -17.21 -9.51 -2.33
N HIS A 174 -16.22 -8.63 -2.35
CA HIS A 174 -15.13 -8.65 -3.30
C HIS A 174 -14.07 -9.72 -2.98
N THR A 175 -13.88 -10.06 -1.71
CA THR A 175 -12.86 -11.05 -1.30
C THR A 175 -13.35 -12.48 -1.48
N HIS A 176 -14.57 -12.76 -1.02
CA HIS A 176 -15.09 -14.12 -0.94
C HIS A 176 -16.11 -14.42 -2.04
N LEU A 177 -17.15 -13.59 -2.17
CA LEU A 177 -18.24 -13.87 -3.11
C LEU A 177 -17.81 -13.68 -4.58
N LEU A 178 -17.27 -12.52 -4.92
CA LEU A 178 -16.80 -12.18 -6.27
C LEU A 178 -15.38 -12.69 -6.55
N GLY A 179 -14.66 -13.09 -5.50
CA GLY A 179 -13.38 -13.78 -5.60
C GLY A 179 -13.60 -15.29 -5.66
N VAL A 180 -13.42 -15.97 -4.52
CA VAL A 180 -13.41 -17.44 -4.40
C VAL A 180 -14.67 -18.08 -5.01
N VAL A 181 -15.86 -17.66 -4.56
CA VAL A 181 -17.13 -18.31 -4.94
C VAL A 181 -17.40 -18.14 -6.43
N LYS A 182 -17.23 -16.93 -6.98
CA LYS A 182 -17.37 -16.66 -8.41
C LYS A 182 -16.46 -17.54 -9.26
N TYR A 183 -15.17 -17.62 -8.94
CA TYR A 183 -14.22 -18.39 -9.75
C TYR A 183 -14.39 -19.89 -9.58
N PHE A 184 -14.77 -20.36 -8.39
CA PHE A 184 -15.15 -21.74 -8.16
C PHE A 184 -16.34 -22.13 -9.04
N TRP A 185 -17.41 -21.33 -9.02
CA TRP A 185 -18.59 -21.54 -9.87
C TRP A 185 -18.25 -21.52 -11.36
N ALA A 186 -17.46 -20.53 -11.81
CA ALA A 186 -17.04 -20.45 -13.20
C ALA A 186 -16.28 -21.72 -13.63
N GLN A 187 -15.39 -22.22 -12.78
CA GLN A 187 -14.64 -23.45 -13.06
C GLN A 187 -15.56 -24.68 -13.05
N THR A 188 -16.47 -24.80 -12.10
CA THR A 188 -17.44 -25.90 -12.03
C THR A 188 -18.32 -25.93 -13.27
N VAL A 189 -18.89 -24.79 -13.68
CA VAL A 189 -19.70 -24.68 -14.92
C VAL A 189 -18.88 -25.10 -16.14
N TRP A 190 -17.64 -24.62 -16.26
CA TRP A 190 -16.75 -24.98 -17.36
C TRP A 190 -16.47 -26.50 -17.42
N VAL A 191 -16.22 -27.14 -16.28
CA VAL A 191 -16.00 -28.60 -16.21
C VAL A 191 -17.26 -29.36 -16.61
N LEU A 192 -18.42 -28.96 -16.09
CA LEU A 192 -19.70 -29.61 -16.39
C LEU A 192 -20.05 -29.54 -17.88
N GLU A 193 -19.94 -28.35 -18.48
CA GLU A 193 -20.18 -28.14 -19.91
C GLU A 193 -19.21 -28.97 -20.77
N LYS A 194 -17.91 -28.96 -20.45
CA LYS A 194 -16.89 -29.78 -21.12
C LYS A 194 -17.19 -31.28 -21.06
N SER A 195 -17.82 -31.73 -19.98
CA SER A 195 -18.17 -33.13 -19.75
C SER A 195 -19.55 -33.52 -20.26
N GLY A 196 -20.37 -32.57 -20.75
CA GLY A 196 -21.73 -32.82 -21.22
C GLY A 196 -22.76 -33.06 -20.11
N HIS A 197 -22.40 -32.84 -18.84
CA HIS A 197 -23.26 -33.09 -17.67
C HIS A 197 -23.91 -31.83 -17.10
N PHE A 198 -23.97 -30.73 -17.87
CA PHE A 198 -24.56 -29.49 -17.37
C PHE A 198 -26.07 -29.64 -17.10
N ASP A 199 -26.78 -30.37 -17.94
CA ASP A 199 -28.24 -30.59 -17.81
C ASP A 199 -28.61 -31.46 -16.59
N GLU A 200 -27.64 -32.19 -16.03
CA GLU A 200 -27.81 -33.03 -14.84
C GLU A 200 -27.50 -32.26 -13.54
N PHE A 201 -26.89 -31.08 -13.64
CA PHE A 201 -26.43 -30.31 -12.49
C PHE A 201 -27.59 -29.65 -11.75
N GLN A 202 -27.69 -29.91 -10.44
CA GLN A 202 -28.66 -29.29 -9.55
C GLN A 202 -27.93 -28.59 -8.40
N ALA A 203 -28.09 -27.27 -8.30
CA ALA A 203 -27.70 -26.50 -7.12
C ALA A 203 -28.91 -26.36 -6.18
N ARG A 204 -28.74 -26.67 -4.90
CA ARG A 204 -29.74 -26.44 -3.85
C ARG A 204 -29.44 -25.16 -3.08
#